data_AF-A0AA35S8I3-F1
#
_entry.id   AF-A0AA35S8I3-F1
#
_cell.length_a   1.000
_cell.length_b   1.000
_cell.length_c   1.000
_cell.angle_alpha   90.00
_cell.angle_beta   90.00
_cell.angle_gamma   90.00
#
_symmetry.space_group_name_H-M   'P 1'
#
loop_
_entity.id
_entity.type
_entity.pdbx_description
1 polymer ?
#
loop_
_entity_poly.entity_id
_entity_poly.type
_entity_poly.pdbx_seq_one_letter_code
_entity_poly.pdbx_strand_id
1 'polypeptide(L)'
;RRIKSARCNGCSWSWGAGGAERGVSADSRGSFLSWNGSEETRHLMYSIGTILPATESRNVEYKTGGGNYPLKVLPSHIQKYGSAFLNSDGGTLYVGISDDGRVVGLRLTHPDRQLVSGMIINEFNHFTPPVGGDLYMINFVPCNRNDHFVIEIHVKAGVPSEIYADRENKMWIRRDGSVQGPLWPREIREIVTTKFMKELADSSKTGKTSSTRPLVALSTATPVTQHHQRMT
;
A
#
# COMPACT_ATOMS: atom_id res chain seq x y z
N ARG A 1 29.08 -19.08 -49.93
CA ARG A 1 28.53 -20.46 -49.83
C ARG A 1 28.20 -20.69 -48.34
N ARG A 2 27.02 -20.33 -47.85
CA ARG A 2 25.80 -21.16 -47.69
C ARG A 2 26.09 -22.48 -46.95
N ILE A 3 25.97 -22.48 -45.62
CA ILE A 3 25.81 -23.71 -44.83
C ILE A 3 24.30 -23.91 -44.63
N LYS A 4 23.82 -25.07 -45.11
CA LYS A 4 22.42 -25.47 -45.17
C LYS A 4 22.04 -26.27 -43.92
N SER A 5 20.77 -26.10 -43.57
CA SER A 5 19.89 -26.94 -42.76
C SER A 5 20.21 -28.44 -42.71
N ALA A 6 20.14 -29.01 -41.51
CA ALA A 6 19.83 -30.43 -41.31
C ALA A 6 18.31 -30.57 -41.12
N ARG A 7 17.72 -31.42 -41.97
CA ARG A 7 16.34 -31.93 -41.92
C ARG A 7 16.41 -33.29 -41.24
N CYS A 8 15.59 -33.55 -40.23
CA CYS A 8 15.22 -34.90 -39.84
C CYS A 8 13.72 -35.06 -40.06
N ASN A 9 13.37 -35.91 -41.02
CA ASN A 9 12.02 -36.42 -41.25
C ASN A 9 11.94 -37.83 -40.66
N GLY A 10 10.79 -38.15 -40.06
CA GLY A 10 10.32 -39.53 -39.93
C GLY A 10 10.08 -39.98 -38.50
N CYS A 11 8.81 -39.96 -38.08
CA CYS A 11 8.06 -41.19 -37.79
C CYS A 11 6.62 -40.83 -37.37
N SER A 12 5.67 -41.33 -38.17
CA SER A 12 4.24 -41.32 -37.92
C SER A 12 3.88 -42.59 -37.15
N TRP A 13 3.19 -42.47 -36.01
CA TRP A 13 2.29 -43.49 -35.46
C TRP A 13 1.10 -42.80 -34.80
N SER A 14 -0.04 -43.47 -34.87
CA SER A 14 -1.38 -42.90 -34.77
C SER A 14 -2.17 -43.42 -33.56
N TRP A 15 -3.06 -42.56 -33.05
CA TRP A 15 -4.24 -42.76 -32.18
C TRP A 15 -4.10 -43.38 -30.78
N GLY A 16 -4.38 -42.55 -29.77
CA GLY A 16 -4.76 -42.95 -28.41
C GLY A 16 -5.40 -41.76 -27.70
N ALA A 17 -6.67 -41.92 -27.30
CA ALA A 17 -7.53 -40.89 -26.75
C ALA A 17 -7.16 -40.45 -25.32
N GLY A 18 -7.53 -39.20 -24.98
CA GLY A 18 -7.79 -38.77 -23.61
C GLY A 18 -6.77 -37.79 -23.03
N GLY A 19 -7.23 -36.58 -22.67
CA GLY A 19 -6.50 -35.73 -21.72
C GLY A 19 -6.50 -34.23 -22.01
N ALA A 20 -7.57 -33.56 -21.57
CA ALA A 20 -7.54 -32.23 -20.94
C ALA A 20 -6.65 -31.12 -21.57
N GLU A 21 -7.17 -30.45 -22.61
CA GLU A 21 -6.73 -29.09 -22.92
C GLU A 21 -7.49 -28.11 -22.02
N ARG A 22 -6.91 -27.78 -20.86
CA ARG A 22 -7.25 -26.55 -20.14
C ARG A 22 -6.58 -25.40 -20.86
N GLY A 23 -7.34 -24.75 -21.73
CA GLY A 23 -7.01 -23.41 -22.21
C GLY A 23 -6.80 -22.51 -20.99
N VAL A 24 -5.58 -21.98 -20.86
CA VAL A 24 -5.26 -20.96 -19.87
C VAL A 24 -5.93 -19.68 -20.35
N SER A 25 -7.16 -19.50 -19.90
CA SER A 25 -7.92 -18.26 -20.06
C SER A 25 -7.16 -17.15 -19.36
N ALA A 26 -6.71 -16.19 -20.15
CA ALA A 26 -6.20 -14.91 -19.69
C ALA A 26 -7.36 -14.08 -19.13
N ASP A 27 -7.77 -14.37 -17.90
CA ASP A 27 -8.59 -13.46 -17.11
C ASP A 27 -8.16 -13.51 -15.64
N SER A 28 -7.21 -12.64 -15.31
CA SER A 28 -7.00 -12.15 -13.96
C SER A 28 -6.99 -10.62 -13.97
N ARG A 29 -7.92 -10.03 -14.72
CA ARG A 29 -8.46 -8.71 -14.37
C ARG A 29 -9.40 -8.92 -13.19
N GLY A 30 -8.80 -9.03 -12.01
CA GLY A 30 -9.51 -9.07 -10.74
C GLY A 30 -10.54 -7.95 -10.71
N SER A 31 -11.78 -8.36 -10.49
CA SER A 31 -12.97 -7.54 -10.32
C SER A 31 -12.66 -6.27 -9.50
N PHE A 32 -12.58 -5.18 -10.25
CA PHE A 32 -12.38 -3.80 -9.85
C PHE A 32 -13.65 -3.31 -9.14
N LEU A 33 -13.82 -3.67 -7.87
CA LEU A 33 -14.85 -3.09 -7.02
C LEU A 33 -14.38 -1.71 -6.54
N SER A 34 -15.27 -0.74 -6.71
CA SER A 34 -15.02 0.69 -6.80
C SER A 34 -14.26 1.30 -5.61
N TRP A 35 -13.16 1.98 -5.93
CA TRP A 35 -12.55 2.97 -5.05
C TRP A 35 -13.49 4.18 -4.93
N ASN A 36 -14.21 4.27 -3.80
CA ASN A 36 -15.11 5.39 -3.44
C ASN A 36 -14.43 6.38 -2.46
N GLY A 37 -13.10 6.51 -2.52
CA GLY A 37 -12.40 7.59 -1.82
C GLY A 37 -12.48 8.83 -2.68
N SER A 38 -13.32 9.80 -2.30
CA SER A 38 -13.54 11.12 -2.90
C SER A 38 -13.60 11.16 -4.44
N GLU A 39 -14.75 11.47 -5.02
CA GLU A 39 -14.95 11.72 -6.47
C GLU A 39 -14.15 12.92 -7.05
N GLU A 40 -12.97 13.23 -6.54
CA GLU A 40 -12.11 14.29 -7.05
C GLU A 40 -11.15 13.74 -8.09
N THR A 41 -11.58 13.84 -9.35
CA THR A 41 -10.75 13.85 -10.57
C THR A 41 -9.70 12.74 -10.64
N ARG A 42 -10.09 11.58 -11.18
CA ARG A 42 -9.11 10.68 -11.81
C ARG A 42 -8.44 11.45 -12.94
N HIS A 43 -7.21 11.89 -12.71
CA HIS A 43 -6.45 12.58 -13.73
C HIS A 43 -6.14 11.58 -14.84
N LEU A 44 -6.64 11.85 -16.04
CA LEU A 44 -6.29 11.06 -17.23
C LEU A 44 -4.90 11.42 -17.72
N MET A 45 -4.47 12.66 -17.49
CA MET A 45 -3.17 13.19 -17.86
C MET A 45 -2.86 14.45 -17.05
N TYR A 46 -1.59 14.70 -16.76
CA TYR A 46 -1.10 15.96 -16.19
C TYR A 46 -0.40 16.83 -17.24
N SER A 47 -0.43 18.15 -17.09
CA SER A 47 0.32 19.07 -17.94
C SER A 47 1.52 19.62 -17.18
N ILE A 48 2.75 19.35 -17.65
CA ILE A 48 3.95 19.84 -16.98
C ILE A 48 3.94 21.38 -16.96
N GLY A 49 4.28 21.94 -15.80
CA GLY A 49 4.37 23.37 -15.55
C GLY A 49 3.05 24.04 -15.15
N THR A 50 1.93 23.32 -15.20
CA THR A 50 0.66 23.83 -14.65
C THR A 50 0.66 23.72 -13.14
N ILE A 51 0.08 24.70 -12.47
CA ILE A 51 -0.22 24.65 -11.04
C ILE A 51 -1.59 23.99 -10.93
N LEU A 52 -1.68 22.89 -10.18
CA LEU A 52 -2.98 22.33 -9.85
C LEU A 52 -3.76 23.36 -9.03
N PRO A 53 -5.06 23.57 -9.31
CA PRO A 53 -5.88 24.39 -8.43
C PRO A 53 -5.71 23.82 -7.03
N ALA A 54 -5.41 24.69 -6.06
CA ALA A 54 -5.23 24.29 -4.67
C ALA A 54 -6.58 23.78 -4.13
N THR A 55 -6.94 22.55 -4.48
CA THR A 55 -7.79 21.72 -3.64
C THR A 55 -6.90 21.36 -2.47
N GLU A 56 -6.76 22.31 -1.54
CA GLU A 56 -6.09 22.18 -0.25
C GLU A 56 -6.89 21.18 0.60
N SER A 57 -6.96 19.93 0.13
CA SER A 57 -7.59 18.85 0.85
C SER A 57 -6.57 18.36 1.86
N ARG A 58 -7.00 18.31 3.13
CA ARG A 58 -6.17 17.90 4.27
C ARG A 58 -5.53 16.53 4.09
N ASN A 59 -5.97 15.76 3.10
CA ASN A 59 -5.59 14.38 2.82
C ASN A 59 -4.60 14.25 1.64
N VAL A 60 -4.07 15.35 1.11
CA VAL A 60 -3.12 15.33 -0.01
C VAL A 60 -1.71 15.70 0.44
N GLU A 61 -0.72 14.98 -0.08
CA GLU A 61 0.69 15.26 0.11
C GLU A 61 1.40 15.33 -1.25
N TYR A 62 2.14 16.41 -1.49
CA TYR A 62 2.94 16.59 -2.71
C TYR A 62 4.43 16.35 -2.45
N LYS A 63 5.10 15.73 -3.43
CA LYS A 63 6.55 15.57 -3.48
C LYS A 63 7.06 15.71 -4.91
N THR A 64 8.02 16.59 -5.14
CA THR A 64 8.57 16.84 -6.49
C THR A 64 9.19 15.60 -7.10
N GLY A 65 9.92 14.81 -6.30
CA GLY A 65 10.29 13.43 -6.63
C GLY A 65 11.35 13.22 -7.72
N GLY A 66 12.18 14.20 -8.06
CA GLY A 66 13.16 14.10 -9.15
C GLY A 66 14.37 13.18 -8.90
N GLY A 67 15.07 12.83 -9.98
CA GLY A 67 16.32 12.05 -9.93
C GLY A 67 16.13 10.64 -9.34
N ASN A 68 16.97 10.26 -8.38
CA ASN A 68 16.92 8.94 -7.73
C ASN A 68 15.86 8.83 -6.61
N TYR A 69 15.01 9.84 -6.46
CA TYR A 69 14.00 9.88 -5.41
C TYR A 69 13.09 8.63 -5.40
N PRO A 70 12.54 8.14 -6.54
CA PRO A 70 11.56 7.05 -6.51
C PRO A 70 12.05 5.76 -5.89
N LEU A 71 13.37 5.51 -5.88
CA LEU A 71 13.95 4.29 -5.30
C LEU A 71 14.68 4.54 -3.98
N LYS A 72 15.14 5.76 -3.72
CA LYS A 72 15.93 6.06 -2.50
C LYS A 72 15.13 6.73 -1.39
N VAL A 73 14.23 7.63 -1.74
CA VAL A 73 13.52 8.50 -0.78
C VAL A 73 12.05 8.11 -0.66
N LEU A 74 11.44 7.68 -1.76
CA LEU A 74 10.06 7.23 -1.73
C LEU A 74 9.80 6.11 -0.70
N PRO A 75 10.67 5.09 -0.48
CA PRO A 75 10.40 4.07 0.54
C PRO A 75 10.14 4.64 1.94
N SER A 76 10.97 5.58 2.41
CA SER A 76 10.77 6.21 3.72
C SER A 76 9.53 7.11 3.76
N HIS A 77 9.16 7.70 2.62
CA HIS A 77 7.89 8.41 2.49
C HIS A 77 6.69 7.45 2.52
N ILE A 78 6.76 6.26 1.92
CA ILE A 78 5.69 5.25 2.06
C ILE A 78 5.51 4.86 3.51
N GLN A 79 6.61 4.63 4.24
CA GLN A 79 6.57 4.31 5.67
C GLN A 79 5.86 5.42 6.47
N LYS A 80 6.33 6.67 6.33
CA LYS A 80 5.79 7.82 7.05
C LYS A 80 4.34 8.13 6.67
N TYR A 81 4.09 8.39 5.38
CA TYR A 81 2.77 8.85 4.91
C TYR A 81 1.77 7.71 4.84
N GLY A 82 2.19 6.49 4.50
CA GLY A 82 1.34 5.30 4.55
C GLY A 82 0.81 5.06 5.96
N SER A 83 1.68 5.10 6.99
CA SER A 83 1.24 4.95 8.39
C SER A 83 0.31 6.10 8.79
N ALA A 84 0.68 7.34 8.43
CA ALA A 84 -0.14 8.51 8.74
C ALA A 84 -1.55 8.44 8.13
N PHE A 85 -1.67 8.04 6.86
CA PHE A 85 -2.95 7.93 6.16
C PHE A 85 -3.80 6.76 6.68
N LEU A 86 -3.20 5.58 6.90
CA LEU A 86 -3.90 4.43 7.47
C LEU A 86 -4.45 4.73 8.88
N ASN A 87 -3.72 5.52 9.67
CA ASN A 87 -4.10 5.88 11.03
C ASN A 87 -5.06 7.08 11.13
N SER A 88 -5.38 7.72 10.00
CA SER A 88 -6.28 8.87 9.91
C SER A 88 -7.38 8.59 8.88
N ASP A 89 -7.88 9.62 8.18
CA ASP A 89 -8.99 9.50 7.22
C ASP A 89 -8.53 9.06 5.81
N GLY A 90 -7.34 8.46 5.70
CA GLY A 90 -6.70 8.16 4.42
C GLY A 90 -6.09 9.39 3.74
N GLY A 91 -5.66 9.22 2.50
CA GLY A 91 -5.11 10.29 1.68
C GLY A 91 -4.36 9.83 0.45
N THR A 92 -3.77 10.80 -0.25
CA THR A 92 -3.05 10.58 -1.49
C THR A 92 -1.69 11.25 -1.44
N LEU A 93 -0.65 10.46 -1.70
CA LEU A 93 0.71 10.95 -1.93
C LEU A 93 0.93 11.08 -3.44
N TYR A 94 1.16 12.30 -3.92
CA TYR A 94 1.56 12.56 -5.30
C TYR A 94 3.06 12.76 -5.39
N VAL A 95 3.67 12.08 -6.34
CA VAL A 95 5.10 12.21 -6.66
C VAL A 95 5.25 12.72 -8.09
N GLY A 96 6.04 13.78 -8.27
CA GLY A 96 6.11 14.53 -9.53
C GLY A 96 5.38 15.87 -9.49
N ILE A 97 4.95 16.32 -8.31
CA ILE A 97 4.28 17.61 -8.08
C ILE A 97 5.05 18.33 -6.97
N SER A 98 5.44 19.58 -7.19
CA SER A 98 6.14 20.36 -6.17
C SER A 98 5.19 20.82 -5.06
N ASP A 99 5.77 21.28 -3.94
CA ASP A 99 5.01 21.65 -2.75
C ASP A 99 4.03 22.83 -3.00
N ASP A 100 4.29 23.65 -4.03
CA ASP A 100 3.40 24.72 -4.51
C ASP A 100 2.31 24.22 -5.49
N GLY A 101 2.19 22.91 -5.69
CA GLY A 101 1.20 22.30 -6.58
C GLY A 101 1.57 22.32 -8.07
N ARG A 102 2.78 22.78 -8.43
CA ARG A 102 3.25 22.75 -9.82
C ARG A 102 3.60 21.33 -10.26
N VAL A 103 3.03 20.91 -11.38
CA VAL A 103 3.36 19.63 -12.01
C VAL A 103 4.76 19.69 -12.61
N VAL A 104 5.66 18.84 -12.12
CA VAL A 104 7.02 18.69 -12.65
C VAL A 104 7.15 17.42 -13.50
N GLY A 105 6.51 16.35 -13.05
CA GLY A 105 6.58 15.01 -13.67
C GLY A 105 7.91 14.30 -13.43
N LEU A 106 7.86 12.98 -13.50
CA LEU A 106 9.00 12.08 -13.34
C LEU A 106 9.26 11.36 -14.64
N ARG A 107 10.50 11.41 -15.12
CA ARG A 107 10.89 10.60 -16.28
C ARG A 107 11.05 9.15 -15.84
N LEU A 108 10.13 8.29 -16.26
CA LEU A 108 10.08 6.87 -15.87
C LEU A 108 9.93 5.97 -17.09
N THR A 109 10.91 5.11 -17.32
CA THR A 109 10.79 4.03 -18.31
C THR A 109 9.81 2.96 -17.83
N HIS A 110 9.41 2.05 -18.73
CA HIS A 110 8.52 0.95 -18.34
C HIS A 110 9.13 0.06 -17.22
N PRO A 111 10.42 -0.34 -17.30
CA PRO A 111 11.08 -1.04 -16.19
C PRO A 111 11.08 -0.24 -14.88
N ASP A 112 11.32 1.07 -14.92
CA ASP A 112 11.33 1.91 -13.71
C ASP A 112 9.97 1.87 -13.01
N ARG A 113 8.86 1.92 -13.75
CA ARG A 113 7.50 1.86 -13.18
C ARG A 113 7.22 0.52 -12.49
N GLN A 114 7.73 -0.58 -13.03
CA GLN A 114 7.61 -1.90 -12.41
C GLN A 114 8.43 -1.98 -11.11
N LEU A 115 9.69 -1.49 -11.14
CA LEU A 115 10.56 -1.44 -9.97
C LEU A 115 9.97 -0.59 -8.85
N VAL A 116 9.47 0.61 -9.18
CA VAL A 116 8.85 1.51 -8.21
C VAL A 116 7.57 0.89 -7.63
N SER A 117 6.71 0.30 -8.47
CA SER A 117 5.51 -0.41 -7.99
C SER A 117 5.87 -1.53 -7.03
N GLY A 118 6.82 -2.39 -7.39
CA GLY A 118 7.27 -3.50 -6.57
C GLY A 118 7.86 -3.05 -5.23
N MET A 119 8.62 -1.94 -5.25
CA MET A 119 9.13 -1.34 -4.02
C MET A 119 8.00 -0.84 -3.12
N ILE A 120 7.02 -0.09 -3.66
CA ILE A 120 5.90 0.43 -2.84
C ILE A 120 5.09 -0.72 -2.23
N ILE A 121 4.78 -1.76 -3.02
CA ILE A 121 4.10 -2.96 -2.54
C ILE A 121 4.92 -3.63 -1.43
N ASN A 122 6.23 -3.77 -1.62
CA ASN A 122 7.13 -4.34 -0.63
C ASN A 122 7.12 -3.53 0.68
N GLU A 123 7.12 -2.20 0.61
CA GLU A 123 7.03 -1.37 1.82
C GLU A 123 5.71 -1.61 2.57
N PHE A 124 4.56 -1.59 1.89
CA PHE A 124 3.26 -1.88 2.53
C PHE A 124 3.18 -3.30 3.13
N ASN A 125 3.84 -4.28 2.54
CA ASN A 125 3.88 -5.65 3.07
C ASN A 125 4.63 -5.76 4.40
N HIS A 126 5.49 -4.79 4.75
CA HIS A 126 6.23 -4.76 6.01
C HIS A 126 5.54 -3.97 7.12
N PHE A 127 4.33 -3.44 6.87
CA PHE A 127 3.55 -2.77 7.90
C PHE A 127 2.98 -3.77 8.91
N THR A 128 2.77 -3.28 10.12
CA THR A 128 2.12 -4.04 11.20
C THR A 128 0.92 -3.24 11.74
N PRO A 129 -0.32 -3.77 11.67
CA PRO A 129 -0.71 -5.04 11.06
C PRO A 129 -0.55 -5.04 9.53
N PRO A 130 -0.59 -6.23 8.87
CA PRO A 130 -0.46 -6.33 7.42
C PRO A 130 -1.49 -5.47 6.68
N VAL A 131 -1.03 -4.71 5.67
CA VAL A 131 -1.89 -3.85 4.86
C VAL A 131 -2.41 -4.62 3.66
N GLY A 132 -3.74 -4.75 3.57
CA GLY A 132 -4.41 -5.39 2.43
C GLY A 132 -4.25 -4.58 1.14
N GLY A 133 -4.21 -5.26 -0.01
CA GLY A 133 -4.12 -4.62 -1.33
C GLY A 133 -5.35 -3.78 -1.71
N ASP A 134 -6.43 -3.85 -0.94
CA ASP A 134 -7.63 -3.03 -1.06
C ASP A 134 -7.51 -1.68 -0.33
N LEU A 135 -6.52 -1.53 0.56
CA LEU A 135 -6.28 -0.31 1.33
C LEU A 135 -5.39 0.70 0.61
N TYR A 136 -4.75 0.34 -0.51
CA TYR A 136 -3.98 1.28 -1.30
C TYR A 136 -4.09 1.02 -2.81
N MET A 137 -3.78 2.03 -3.62
CA MET A 137 -3.75 1.96 -5.07
C MET A 137 -2.62 2.82 -5.61
N ILE A 138 -1.88 2.29 -6.60
CA ILE A 138 -0.75 2.98 -7.24
C ILE A 138 -1.12 3.27 -8.69
N ASN A 139 -1.15 4.54 -9.07
CA ASN A 139 -1.38 4.97 -10.44
C ASN A 139 -0.17 5.70 -11.00
N PHE A 140 0.19 5.40 -12.24
CA PHE A 140 1.17 6.17 -13.01
C PHE A 140 0.41 6.96 -14.07
N VAL A 141 0.08 8.21 -13.76
CA VAL A 141 -0.68 9.07 -14.67
C VAL A 141 0.29 9.75 -15.63
N PRO A 142 0.11 9.62 -16.96
CA PRO A 142 1.01 10.22 -17.93
C PRO A 142 0.96 11.75 -17.87
N CYS A 143 2.07 12.39 -18.21
CA CYS A 143 2.12 13.81 -18.47
C CYS A 143 2.05 14.09 -19.97
N ASN A 144 1.73 15.33 -20.34
CA ASN A 144 1.76 15.82 -21.73
C ASN A 144 3.17 15.75 -22.40
N ARG A 145 4.21 15.48 -21.62
CA ARG A 145 5.57 15.22 -22.11
C ARG A 145 5.84 13.72 -22.13
N ASN A 146 6.39 13.24 -23.23
CA ASN A 146 6.75 11.82 -23.40
C ASN A 146 7.61 11.29 -22.23
N ASP A 147 7.31 10.07 -21.82
CA ASP A 147 7.96 9.35 -20.72
C ASP A 147 7.92 10.03 -19.35
N HIS A 148 7.11 11.09 -19.17
CA HIS A 148 6.91 11.72 -17.87
C HIS A 148 5.60 11.26 -17.25
N PHE A 149 5.64 10.99 -15.95
CA PHE A 149 4.50 10.50 -15.17
C PHE A 149 4.42 11.21 -13.82
N VAL A 150 3.21 11.32 -13.30
CA VAL A 150 2.96 11.57 -11.87
C VAL A 150 2.57 10.24 -11.25
N ILE A 151 3.17 9.91 -10.11
CA ILE A 151 2.79 8.73 -9.34
C ILE A 151 1.75 9.19 -8.32
N GLU A 152 0.57 8.59 -8.35
CA GLU A 152 -0.44 8.79 -7.32
C GLU A 152 -0.53 7.53 -6.47
N ILE A 153 -0.35 7.69 -5.17
CA ILE A 153 -0.43 6.60 -4.20
C ILE A 153 -1.59 6.93 -3.28
N HIS A 154 -2.72 6.30 -3.56
CA HIS A 154 -3.96 6.46 -2.82
C HIS A 154 -3.97 5.46 -1.67
N VAL A 155 -4.24 5.92 -0.45
CA VAL A 155 -4.26 5.10 0.76
C VAL A 155 -5.57 5.37 1.50
N LYS A 156 -6.34 4.34 1.79
CA LYS A 156 -7.58 4.43 2.57
C LYS A 156 -7.27 4.57 4.06
N ALA A 157 -8.25 5.05 4.81
CA ALA A 157 -8.26 4.84 6.25
C ALA A 157 -8.19 3.34 6.55
N GLY A 158 -7.32 2.96 7.49
CA GLY A 158 -7.22 1.59 7.97
C GLY A 158 -8.37 1.21 8.88
N VAL A 159 -8.32 -0.01 9.44
CA VAL A 159 -9.34 -0.49 10.37
C VAL A 159 -9.38 0.41 11.63
N PRO A 160 -10.54 0.94 12.05
CA PRO A 160 -10.63 1.88 13.17
C PRO A 160 -10.05 1.36 14.49
N SER A 161 -10.18 0.06 14.78
CA SER A 161 -9.68 -0.58 16.00
C SER A 161 -8.17 -0.86 15.99
N GLU A 162 -7.50 -0.63 14.86
CA GLU A 162 -6.07 -0.94 14.67
C GLU A 162 -5.22 0.34 14.62
N ILE A 163 -3.92 0.19 14.87
CA ILE A 163 -2.91 1.21 14.61
C ILE A 163 -1.80 0.60 13.77
N TYR A 164 -1.48 1.26 12.67
CA TYR A 164 -0.53 0.78 11.67
C TYR A 164 0.83 1.39 11.91
N ALA A 165 1.81 0.54 12.18
CA ALA A 165 3.21 0.87 12.27
C ALA A 165 3.92 0.51 10.95
N ASP A 166 4.94 1.30 10.61
CA ASP A 166 5.81 1.01 9.48
C ASP A 166 6.80 -0.14 9.78
N ARG A 167 7.68 -0.42 8.81
CA ARG A 167 8.72 -1.46 8.90
C ARG A 167 9.64 -1.31 10.12
N GLU A 168 9.82 -0.10 10.63
CA GLU A 168 10.67 0.21 11.77
C GLU A 168 9.88 0.28 13.09
N ASN A 169 8.62 -0.17 13.09
CA ASN A 169 7.67 -0.06 14.19
C ASN A 169 7.36 1.39 14.62
N LYS A 170 7.53 2.34 13.70
CA LYS A 170 7.16 3.74 13.94
C LYS A 170 5.73 3.97 13.48
N MET A 171 4.98 4.68 14.30
CA MET A 171 3.59 5.04 14.01
C MET A 171 3.52 6.53 13.74
N TRP A 172 2.76 6.89 12.72
CA TRP A 172 2.51 8.25 12.31
C TRP A 172 1.02 8.49 12.25
N ILE A 173 0.59 9.73 12.47
CA ILE A 173 -0.82 10.14 12.32
C ILE A 173 -0.88 11.48 11.62
N ARG A 174 -1.90 11.68 10.78
CA ARG A 174 -2.17 12.98 10.19
C ARG A 174 -3.22 13.72 11.01
N ARG A 175 -2.92 14.95 11.42
CA ARG A 175 -3.82 15.87 12.13
C ARG A 175 -3.73 17.25 11.50
N ASP A 176 -4.87 17.86 11.19
CA ASP A 176 -4.98 19.24 10.67
C ASP A 176 -4.04 19.53 9.48
N GLY A 177 -3.88 18.57 8.57
CA GLY A 177 -3.04 18.71 7.38
C GLY A 177 -1.54 18.44 7.60
N SER A 178 -1.10 18.14 8.82
CA SER A 178 0.29 17.81 9.14
C SER A 178 0.45 16.37 9.62
N VAL A 179 1.58 15.74 9.24
CA VAL A 179 1.96 14.41 9.73
C VAL A 179 2.76 14.53 11.01
N GLN A 180 2.25 13.94 12.08
CA GLN A 180 2.86 13.89 13.40
C GLN A 180 3.49 12.52 13.66
N GLY A 181 4.68 12.52 14.26
CA GLY A 181 5.38 11.32 14.71
C GLY A 181 6.90 11.37 14.51
N PRO A 182 7.60 10.24 14.75
CA PRO A 182 7.06 8.99 15.26
C PRO A 182 6.37 9.17 16.62
N LEU A 183 5.23 8.52 16.81
CA LEU A 183 4.43 8.67 18.01
C LEU A 183 5.07 7.99 19.22
N TRP A 184 5.03 8.67 20.36
CA TRP A 184 5.51 8.16 21.63
C TRP A 184 4.45 7.26 22.28
N PRO A 185 4.84 6.34 23.19
CA PRO A 185 3.90 5.43 23.85
C PRO A 185 2.69 6.12 24.52
N ARG A 186 2.88 7.36 25.02
CA ARG A 186 1.78 8.16 25.60
C ARG A 186 0.76 8.58 24.53
N GLU A 187 1.22 9.07 23.40
CA GLU A 187 0.37 9.53 22.29
C GLU A 187 -0.37 8.35 21.64
N ILE A 188 0.31 7.21 21.52
CA ILE A 188 -0.30 5.95 21.05
C ILE A 188 -1.45 5.56 21.97
N ARG A 189 -1.26 5.60 23.29
CA ARG A 189 -2.30 5.30 24.27
C ARG A 189 -3.52 6.20 24.08
N GLU A 190 -3.31 7.51 23.96
CA GLU A 190 -4.39 8.48 23.75
C GLU A 190 -5.19 8.17 22.47
N ILE A 191 -4.50 7.84 21.38
CA ILE A 191 -5.12 7.50 20.10
C ILE A 191 -5.93 6.21 20.20
N VAL A 192 -5.35 5.14 20.77
CA VAL A 192 -6.03 3.85 20.94
C VAL A 192 -7.27 4.00 21.82
N THR A 193 -7.16 4.72 22.95
CA THR A 193 -8.30 4.99 23.81
C THR A 193 -9.39 5.76 23.07
N THR A 194 -9.02 6.79 22.30
CA THR A 194 -9.99 7.59 21.52
C THR A 194 -10.71 6.74 20.48
N LYS A 195 -9.97 5.91 19.72
CA LYS A 195 -10.52 4.99 18.72
C LYS A 195 -11.51 4.00 19.34
N PHE A 196 -11.14 3.39 20.47
CA PHE A 196 -11.99 2.45 21.18
C PHE A 196 -13.28 3.10 21.72
N MET A 197 -13.17 4.30 22.30
CA MET A 197 -14.35 5.04 22.78
C MET A 197 -15.31 5.41 21.65
N LYS A 198 -14.77 5.78 20.47
CA LYS A 198 -15.57 6.05 19.27
C LYS A 198 -16.31 4.80 18.80
N GLU A 199 -15.64 3.66 18.75
CA GLU A 199 -16.24 2.38 18.36
C GLU A 199 -17.38 1.95 19.29
N LEU A 200 -17.21 2.13 20.62
CA LEU A 200 -18.27 1.88 21.60
C LEU A 200 -19.48 2.80 21.37
N ALA A 201 -19.23 4.09 21.10
CA ALA A 201 -20.28 5.06 20.83
C ALA A 201 -21.07 4.71 19.54
N ASP A 202 -20.39 4.29 18.48
CA ASP A 202 -21.02 3.92 17.21
C ASP A 202 -21.83 2.62 17.33
N SER A 203 -21.34 1.66 18.12
CA SER A 203 -22.05 0.40 18.44
C SER A 203 -23.33 0.62 19.25
N SER A 204 -23.32 1.58 20.19
CA SER A 204 -24.50 1.92 20.99
C SER A 204 -25.64 2.55 20.17
N LYS A 205 -25.31 3.27 19.09
CA LYS A 205 -26.28 3.94 18.21
C LYS A 205 -26.92 3.00 17.19
N THR A 206 -26.27 1.90 16.85
CA THR A 206 -26.72 0.99 15.78
C THR A 206 -27.58 -0.17 16.26
N GLY A 207 -27.86 -0.31 17.56
CA GLY A 207 -28.83 -1.28 18.09
C GLY A 207 -28.56 -2.74 17.73
N LYS A 208 -27.37 -3.08 17.21
CA LYS A 208 -26.98 -4.44 16.87
C LYS A 208 -26.19 -5.03 18.03
N THR A 209 -26.90 -5.76 18.88
CA THR A 209 -26.29 -6.78 19.73
C THR A 209 -25.69 -7.88 18.85
N SER A 210 -24.38 -7.86 18.63
CA SER A 210 -23.64 -9.04 18.14
C SER A 210 -22.52 -9.40 19.11
N SER A 211 -22.90 -10.22 20.08
CA SER A 211 -22.21 -11.44 20.51
C SER A 211 -20.70 -11.57 20.22
N THR A 212 -19.93 -11.58 21.32
CA THR A 212 -18.77 -12.45 21.61
C THR A 212 -17.50 -12.28 20.77
N ARG A 213 -16.56 -11.45 21.25
CA ARG A 213 -15.12 -11.72 21.10
C ARG A 213 -14.63 -12.36 22.41
N PRO A 214 -13.97 -13.52 22.39
CA PRO A 214 -13.41 -14.09 23.61
C PRO A 214 -12.23 -13.22 24.05
N LEU A 215 -12.25 -12.81 25.33
CA LEU A 215 -11.06 -12.31 26.02
C LEU A 215 -9.95 -13.34 25.83
N VAL A 216 -8.82 -12.91 25.26
CA VAL A 216 -7.60 -13.71 25.21
C VAL A 216 -7.26 -14.08 26.65
N ALA A 217 -7.42 -15.36 26.99
CA ALA A 217 -7.03 -15.86 28.30
C ALA A 217 -5.54 -15.61 28.48
N LEU A 218 -5.19 -14.85 29.52
CA LEU A 218 -3.82 -14.73 30.02
C LEU A 218 -3.35 -16.16 30.29
N SER A 219 -2.51 -16.71 29.41
CA SER A 219 -1.88 -18.01 29.61
C SER A 219 -1.01 -17.93 30.86
N THR A 220 -1.42 -18.68 31.87
CA THR A 220 -0.73 -18.80 33.15
C THR A 220 0.70 -19.28 32.93
N ALA A 221 1.64 -18.55 33.54
CA ALA A 221 3.06 -18.85 33.58
C ALA A 221 3.33 -20.33 33.93
N THR A 222 4.18 -20.97 33.12
CA THR A 222 4.79 -22.25 33.48
C THR A 222 5.88 -22.02 34.54
N PRO A 223 5.91 -22.81 35.63
CA PRO A 223 6.98 -22.71 36.62
C PRO A 223 8.30 -23.27 36.06
N VAL A 224 9.39 -22.54 36.32
CA VAL A 224 10.77 -22.93 36.00
C VAL A 224 11.16 -24.14 36.86
N THR A 225 11.33 -25.31 36.23
CA THR A 225 11.89 -26.49 36.89
C THR A 225 13.37 -26.27 37.14
N GLN A 226 13.76 -26.12 38.41
CA GLN A 226 15.15 -26.08 38.84
C GLN A 226 15.83 -27.42 38.54
N HIS A 227 16.87 -27.39 37.69
CA HIS A 227 17.77 -28.52 37.48
C HIS A 227 18.68 -28.67 38.70
N HIS A 228 18.42 -29.68 39.54
CA HIS A 228 19.35 -30.12 40.56
C HIS A 228 20.56 -30.77 39.88
N GLN A 229 21.74 -30.15 40.04
CA GLN A 229 23.01 -30.79 39.78
C GLN A 229 23.22 -31.90 40.80
N ARG A 230 23.40 -33.15 40.33
CA ARG A 230 23.92 -34.24 41.15
C ARG A 230 25.38 -34.44 40.78
N MET A 231 26.26 -34.06 41.69
CA MET A 231 27.66 -34.47 41.70
C MET A 231 27.74 -35.97 41.95
N THR A 232 28.51 -36.67 41.12
CA THR A 232 29.34 -37.82 41.46
C THR A 232 30.52 -37.83 40.52
#